data_AF-A0A7S1C3X4-F1
#
_entry.id   AF-A0A7S1C3X4-F1
#
_cell.length_a   1.000
_cell.length_b   1.000
_cell.length_c   1.000
_cell.angle_alpha   90.00
_cell.angle_beta   90.00
_cell.angle_gamma   90.00
#
_symmetry.space_group_name_H-M   'P 1'
#
loop_
_entity.id
_entity.type
_entity.pdbx_description
1 polymer ?
#
loop_
_entity_poly.entity_id
_entity_poly.type
_entity_poly.pdbx_seq_one_letter_code
_entity_poly.pdbx_strand_id
1 'polypeptide(L)'
;STDDGVVFHAMELLRVLAHSPRRPPSDDIELEIMNKRWVLQDATIKTVTKLLDSHSGAGGGASSSSQGTLVMMATVGFLDSVLVSDTHTTKEEQAAALLRGVAVRYSALLSLFRSPCAAITEGAALLMRTIVRDADPAIAKRMQDAALSEGVLLRHVHSSLFAPSPDQRFVSRYLVELWATGHFPSRELFRHMLPTSLLLFLDVPALTEAEKQNLEMVEMAELAGAGGGAGGAGGVSGTAPDDGLDSAAGKGLATRLRRRLVDADRASASKAAAKAAGPVRIKEESVFSSFGKILTGERNIGPSQEDAAVAAQLKGAETNGMAASAMMASMSASRGDSKEENFAVFFHMILNDHQLPDLIWNTQTRGELRAAIEAELREIEREIDLGGT
;
A
#
# COMPACT_ATOMS: atom_id res chain seq x y z
N SER A 1 13.34 3.47 -29.77
CA SER A 1 13.23 3.96 -28.40
C SER A 1 11.92 4.71 -28.30
N THR A 2 10.98 4.24 -27.48
CA THR A 2 9.83 5.08 -27.12
C THR A 2 10.34 6.17 -26.19
N ASP A 3 9.96 7.42 -26.41
CA ASP A 3 10.36 8.52 -25.54
C ASP A 3 9.65 8.38 -24.18
N ASP A 4 10.42 8.28 -23.09
CA ASP A 4 9.91 8.13 -21.72
C ASP A 4 8.96 9.28 -21.35
N GLY A 5 9.15 10.47 -21.93
CA GLY A 5 8.23 11.60 -21.76
C GLY A 5 6.83 11.33 -22.33
N VAL A 6 6.76 10.67 -23.50
CA VAL A 6 5.49 10.26 -24.11
C VAL A 6 4.82 9.19 -23.26
N VAL A 7 5.60 8.23 -22.74
CA VAL A 7 5.09 7.18 -21.84
C VAL A 7 4.52 7.79 -20.56
N PHE A 8 5.22 8.73 -19.94
CA PHE A 8 4.75 9.45 -18.75
C PHE A 8 3.42 10.15 -18.99
N HIS A 9 3.31 10.97 -20.06
CA HIS A 9 2.07 11.67 -20.36
C HIS A 9 0.92 10.73 -20.74
N ALA A 10 1.21 9.62 -21.43
CA ALA A 10 0.21 8.60 -21.71
C ALA A 10 -0.30 7.95 -20.42
N MET A 11 0.59 7.62 -19.49
CA MET A 11 0.21 7.06 -18.17
C MET A 11 -0.58 8.05 -17.32
N GLU A 12 -0.21 9.32 -17.31
CA GLU A 12 -0.99 10.36 -16.62
C GLU A 12 -2.38 10.54 -17.25
N LEU A 13 -2.49 10.48 -18.58
CA LEU A 13 -3.79 10.50 -19.25
C LEU A 13 -4.65 9.29 -18.82
N LEU A 14 -4.07 8.09 -18.78
CA LEU A 14 -4.77 6.89 -18.28
C LEU A 14 -5.19 7.04 -16.82
N ARG A 15 -4.34 7.63 -15.97
CA ARG A 15 -4.67 7.92 -14.56
C ARG A 15 -5.83 8.88 -14.44
N VAL A 16 -5.85 9.96 -15.22
CA VAL A 16 -6.95 10.95 -15.24
C VAL A 16 -8.24 10.36 -15.79
N LEU A 17 -8.17 9.46 -16.77
CA LEU A 17 -9.34 8.75 -17.30
C LEU A 17 -9.91 7.75 -16.27
N ALA A 18 -9.02 7.07 -15.54
CA ALA A 18 -9.39 6.14 -14.49
C ALA A 18 -9.84 6.84 -13.20
N HIS A 19 -9.41 8.07 -12.93
CA HIS A 19 -9.77 8.85 -11.76
C HIS A 19 -9.76 10.34 -12.10
N SER A 20 -10.91 11.02 -11.95
CA SER A 20 -11.08 12.41 -12.36
C SER A 20 -11.30 13.33 -11.15
N PRO A 21 -10.25 13.85 -10.49
CA PRO A 21 -10.35 14.56 -9.21
C PRO A 21 -11.07 15.93 -9.26
N ARG A 22 -11.58 16.34 -10.43
CA ARG A 22 -12.15 17.68 -10.68
C ARG A 22 -13.65 17.67 -11.00
N ARG A 23 -14.34 16.52 -10.98
CA ARG A 23 -15.77 16.44 -11.37
C ARG A 23 -16.69 16.37 -10.13
N PRO A 24 -17.92 16.92 -10.18
CA PRO A 24 -18.91 16.79 -9.10
C PRO A 24 -19.26 15.33 -8.78
N PRO A 25 -19.41 14.97 -7.48
CA PRO A 25 -19.40 13.59 -7.00
C PRO A 25 -20.63 12.73 -7.37
N SER A 26 -21.76 13.31 -7.78
CA SER A 26 -22.98 12.56 -8.08
C SER A 26 -22.95 11.83 -9.43
N ASP A 27 -22.29 12.40 -10.43
CA ASP A 27 -22.24 11.87 -11.81
C ASP A 27 -20.90 11.18 -12.12
N ASP A 28 -19.92 11.28 -11.21
CA ASP A 28 -18.55 10.85 -11.47
C ASP A 28 -18.38 9.33 -11.36
N ILE A 29 -19.08 8.69 -10.42
CA ILE A 29 -18.89 7.27 -10.10
C ILE A 29 -19.27 6.36 -11.28
N GLU A 30 -20.40 6.60 -11.95
CA GLU A 30 -20.82 5.78 -13.10
C GLU A 30 -19.88 5.94 -14.29
N LEU A 31 -19.46 7.18 -14.57
CA LEU A 31 -18.49 7.48 -15.63
C LEU A 31 -17.14 6.85 -15.32
N GLU A 32 -16.69 6.88 -14.07
CA GLU A 32 -15.45 6.25 -13.63
C GLU A 32 -15.50 4.73 -13.79
N ILE A 33 -16.58 4.08 -13.36
CA ILE A 33 -16.80 2.63 -13.56
C ILE A 33 -16.73 2.28 -15.05
N MET A 34 -17.39 3.06 -15.91
CA MET A 34 -17.35 2.86 -17.35
C MET A 34 -15.95 3.08 -17.92
N ASN A 35 -15.29 4.18 -17.59
CA ASN A 35 -13.93 4.48 -18.05
C ASN A 35 -12.95 3.38 -17.65
N LYS A 36 -12.97 2.95 -16.39
CA LYS A 36 -12.12 1.84 -15.92
C LYS A 36 -12.41 0.55 -16.68
N ARG A 37 -13.68 0.26 -16.99
CA ARG A 37 -14.05 -0.89 -17.82
C ARG A 37 -13.37 -0.85 -19.19
N TRP A 38 -13.29 0.32 -19.83
CA TRP A 38 -12.64 0.50 -21.13
C TRP A 38 -11.12 0.59 -21.06
N VAL A 39 -10.57 1.17 -20.00
CA VAL A 39 -9.11 1.33 -19.83
C VAL A 39 -8.46 0.01 -19.43
N LEU A 40 -9.09 -0.77 -18.54
CA LEU A 40 -8.55 -2.02 -17.98
C LEU A 40 -8.79 -3.22 -18.91
N GLN A 41 -8.32 -3.08 -20.14
CA GLN A 41 -8.21 -4.17 -21.11
C GLN A 41 -6.90 -4.92 -20.92
N ASP A 42 -6.85 -6.17 -21.40
CA ASP A 42 -5.68 -7.04 -21.30
C ASP A 42 -4.40 -6.38 -21.85
N ALA A 43 -4.50 -5.65 -22.96
CA ALA A 43 -3.38 -4.93 -23.55
C ALA A 43 -2.83 -3.83 -22.63
N THR A 44 -3.71 -3.06 -21.97
CA THR A 44 -3.32 -2.03 -21.01
C THR A 44 -2.67 -2.66 -19.78
N ILE A 45 -3.27 -3.72 -19.22
CA ILE A 45 -2.74 -4.44 -18.05
C ILE A 45 -1.33 -4.96 -18.35
N LYS A 46 -1.13 -5.60 -19.51
CA LYS A 46 0.20 -6.08 -19.95
C LYS A 46 1.20 -4.93 -20.12
N THR A 47 0.77 -3.80 -20.65
CA THR A 47 1.64 -2.63 -20.84
C THR A 47 2.07 -2.03 -19.51
N VAL A 48 1.11 -1.79 -18.60
CA VAL A 48 1.37 -1.23 -17.26
C VAL A 48 2.28 -2.14 -16.44
N THR A 49 2.02 -3.44 -16.46
CA THR A 49 2.88 -4.42 -15.76
C THR A 49 4.28 -4.53 -16.37
N LYS A 50 4.42 -4.40 -17.70
CA LYS A 50 5.73 -4.31 -18.37
C LYS A 50 6.48 -3.02 -18.03
N LEU A 51 5.76 -1.89 -17.86
CA LEU A 51 6.36 -0.63 -17.43
C LEU A 51 6.94 -0.75 -16.02
N LEU A 52 6.22 -1.42 -15.12
CA LEU A 52 6.71 -1.74 -13.77
C LEU A 52 8.02 -2.54 -13.82
N ASP A 53 8.12 -3.58 -14.67
CA ASP A 53 9.36 -4.37 -14.81
C ASP A 53 10.53 -3.54 -15.35
N SER A 54 10.27 -2.71 -16.36
CA SER A 54 11.32 -2.00 -17.11
C SER A 54 11.89 -0.79 -16.38
N HIS A 55 11.13 -0.17 -15.48
CA HIS A 55 11.53 1.07 -14.82
C HIS A 55 11.70 0.94 -13.30
N SER A 56 11.44 -0.23 -12.70
CA SER A 56 11.66 -0.50 -11.26
C SER A 56 13.13 -0.44 -10.83
N GLY A 57 14.07 -0.62 -11.77
CA GLY A 57 15.51 -0.48 -11.56
C GLY A 57 16.05 0.96 -11.67
N ALA A 58 15.21 1.94 -12.00
CA ALA A 58 15.62 3.33 -12.29
C ALA A 58 16.17 4.11 -11.08
N GLY A 59 16.51 3.47 -9.95
CA GLY A 59 17.05 4.10 -8.75
C GLY A 59 18.31 3.43 -8.16
N GLY A 60 18.87 2.41 -8.83
CA GLY A 60 19.98 1.61 -8.28
C GLY A 60 21.39 2.02 -8.70
N GLY A 61 21.56 3.09 -9.49
CA GLY A 61 22.88 3.50 -9.98
C GLY A 61 22.95 4.94 -10.46
N ALA A 62 24.17 5.48 -10.53
CA ALA A 62 24.47 6.86 -10.93
C ALA A 62 24.02 7.25 -12.35
N SER A 63 23.52 6.30 -13.15
CA SER A 63 22.94 6.52 -14.49
C SER A 63 21.40 6.48 -14.52
N SER A 64 20.73 6.60 -13.36
CA SER A 64 19.27 6.74 -13.26
C SER A 64 18.78 7.84 -14.22
N SER A 65 18.11 7.44 -15.30
CA SER A 65 17.33 8.35 -16.12
C SER A 65 16.24 8.95 -15.23
N SER A 66 16.30 10.26 -14.98
CA SER A 66 15.26 11.00 -14.25
C SER A 66 13.86 10.81 -14.87
N GLN A 67 13.81 10.45 -16.16
CA GLN A 67 12.56 10.15 -16.87
C GLN A 67 11.94 8.83 -16.42
N GLY A 68 12.74 7.82 -16.05
CA GLY A 68 12.22 6.55 -15.54
C GLY A 68 11.51 6.68 -14.19
N THR A 69 11.96 7.61 -13.34
CA THR A 69 11.30 7.93 -12.07
C THR A 69 9.91 8.54 -12.29
N LEU A 70 9.75 9.42 -13.29
CA LEU A 70 8.45 10.02 -13.62
C LEU A 70 7.47 8.96 -14.15
N VAL A 71 7.94 8.10 -15.05
CA VAL A 71 7.15 6.98 -15.57
C VAL A 71 6.71 6.06 -14.43
N MET A 72 7.61 5.73 -13.48
CA MET A 72 7.27 4.93 -12.30
C MET A 72 6.26 5.61 -11.38
N MET A 73 6.40 6.91 -11.15
CA MET A 73 5.45 7.68 -10.35
C MET A 73 4.04 7.63 -10.98
N ALA A 74 3.93 7.85 -12.29
CA ALA A 74 2.66 7.77 -13.01
C ALA A 74 2.09 6.34 -13.02
N THR A 75 2.96 5.34 -13.19
CA THR A 75 2.57 3.92 -13.21
C THR A 75 2.04 3.46 -11.86
N VAL A 76 2.78 3.74 -10.78
CA VAL A 76 2.34 3.44 -9.41
C VAL A 76 1.08 4.23 -9.06
N GLY A 77 0.98 5.50 -9.47
CA GLY A 77 -0.22 6.31 -9.26
C GLY A 77 -1.46 5.79 -9.99
N PHE A 78 -1.29 5.25 -11.19
CA PHE A 78 -2.38 4.56 -11.92
C PHE A 78 -2.79 3.25 -11.24
N LEU A 79 -1.81 2.44 -10.80
CA LEU A 79 -2.09 1.20 -10.08
C LEU A 79 -2.81 1.47 -8.76
N ASP A 80 -2.38 2.49 -8.03
CA ASP A 80 -2.99 2.94 -6.79
C ASP A 80 -4.45 3.38 -6.99
N SER A 81 -4.75 4.22 -8.00
CA SER A 81 -6.12 4.66 -8.23
C SER A 81 -7.07 3.51 -8.60
N VAL A 82 -6.57 2.47 -9.26
CA VAL A 82 -7.38 1.33 -9.68
C VAL A 82 -7.52 0.26 -8.59
N LEU A 83 -6.44 -0.06 -7.88
CA LEU A 83 -6.39 -1.19 -6.94
C LEU A 83 -6.62 -0.78 -5.49
N VAL A 84 -6.26 0.45 -5.12
CA VAL A 84 -6.23 0.94 -3.74
C VAL A 84 -7.30 2.02 -3.53
N SER A 85 -7.07 3.25 -3.99
CA SER A 85 -7.87 4.44 -3.62
C SER A 85 -9.31 4.35 -4.10
N ASP A 86 -9.54 3.96 -5.36
CA ASP A 86 -10.88 3.89 -5.94
C ASP A 86 -11.23 2.46 -6.35
N THR A 87 -10.82 1.49 -5.54
CA THR A 87 -11.09 0.06 -5.81
C THR A 87 -12.59 -0.27 -5.88
N HIS A 88 -13.44 0.55 -5.26
CA HIS A 88 -14.90 0.40 -5.24
C HIS A 88 -15.57 0.66 -6.59
N THR A 89 -14.94 1.44 -7.48
CA THR A 89 -15.41 1.66 -8.86
C THR A 89 -14.76 0.70 -9.87
N THR A 90 -13.80 -0.11 -9.42
CA THR A 90 -13.14 -1.12 -10.28
C THR A 90 -13.85 -2.47 -10.18
N LYS A 91 -14.29 -3.01 -11.33
CA LYS A 91 -14.88 -4.36 -11.41
C LYS A 91 -13.94 -5.43 -10.83
N GLU A 92 -14.50 -6.40 -10.10
CA GLU A 92 -13.73 -7.43 -9.38
C GLU A 92 -12.81 -8.24 -10.31
N GLU A 93 -13.31 -8.66 -11.48
CA GLU A 93 -12.53 -9.43 -12.45
C GLU A 93 -11.31 -8.65 -12.98
N GLN A 94 -11.51 -7.36 -13.32
CA GLN A 94 -10.46 -6.49 -13.82
C GLN A 94 -9.43 -6.15 -12.74
N ALA A 95 -9.90 -5.87 -11.52
CA ALA A 95 -9.03 -5.65 -10.36
C ALA A 95 -8.19 -6.90 -10.05
N ALA A 96 -8.80 -8.09 -10.06
CA ALA A 96 -8.11 -9.35 -9.79
C ALA A 96 -7.08 -9.68 -10.88
N ALA A 97 -7.39 -9.43 -12.16
CA ALA A 97 -6.44 -9.62 -13.26
C ALA A 97 -5.22 -8.70 -13.13
N LEU A 98 -5.45 -7.41 -12.85
CA LEU A 98 -4.37 -6.44 -12.66
C LEU A 98 -3.56 -6.76 -11.40
N LEU A 99 -4.20 -7.07 -10.26
CA LEU A 99 -3.53 -7.42 -9.01
C LEU A 99 -2.65 -8.66 -9.19
N ARG A 100 -3.12 -9.72 -9.85
CA ARG A 100 -2.26 -10.88 -10.16
C ARG A 100 -1.04 -10.50 -10.99
N GLY A 101 -1.22 -9.63 -11.99
CA GLY A 101 -0.12 -9.14 -12.82
C GLY A 101 0.92 -8.36 -12.03
N VAL A 102 0.48 -7.51 -11.09
CA VAL A 102 1.36 -6.72 -10.21
C VAL A 102 2.01 -7.61 -9.14
N ALA A 103 1.25 -8.53 -8.54
CA ALA A 103 1.72 -9.37 -7.44
C ALA A 103 2.85 -10.32 -7.85
N VAL A 104 2.83 -10.86 -9.08
CA VAL A 104 3.94 -11.68 -9.60
C VAL A 104 5.25 -10.87 -9.74
N ARG A 105 5.17 -9.53 -9.74
CA ARG A 105 6.28 -8.59 -9.88
C ARG A 105 6.65 -7.92 -8.55
N TYR A 106 6.45 -8.62 -7.43
CA TYR A 106 6.76 -8.08 -6.11
C TYR A 106 8.22 -7.61 -5.98
N SER A 107 9.17 -8.22 -6.68
CA SER A 107 10.59 -7.81 -6.68
C SER A 107 10.78 -6.40 -7.27
N ALA A 108 10.04 -6.09 -8.34
CA ALA A 108 10.00 -4.76 -8.94
C ALA A 108 9.37 -3.72 -8.00
N LEU A 109 8.46 -4.12 -7.11
CA LEU A 109 7.93 -3.23 -6.07
C LEU A 109 8.90 -3.08 -4.88
N LEU A 110 9.62 -4.14 -4.50
CA LEU A 110 10.61 -4.11 -3.43
C LEU A 110 11.77 -3.16 -3.77
N SER A 111 12.19 -3.13 -5.04
CA SER A 111 13.23 -2.20 -5.49
C SER A 111 12.82 -0.73 -5.36
N LEU A 112 11.52 -0.41 -5.39
CA LEU A 112 11.01 0.97 -5.29
C LEU A 112 11.26 1.60 -3.92
N PHE A 113 11.44 0.80 -2.86
CA PHE A 113 11.77 1.33 -1.53
C PHE A 113 13.18 1.91 -1.43
N ARG A 114 14.03 1.68 -2.45
CA ARG A 114 15.31 2.37 -2.61
C ARG A 114 15.18 3.74 -3.27
N SER A 115 14.01 4.07 -3.82
CA SER A 115 13.80 5.35 -4.50
C SER A 115 13.72 6.53 -3.51
N PRO A 116 14.31 7.70 -3.84
CA PRO A 116 14.19 8.89 -3.00
C PRO A 116 12.81 9.56 -3.10
N CYS A 117 11.95 9.09 -4.02
CA CYS A 117 10.66 9.70 -4.29
C CYS A 117 9.59 9.16 -3.34
N ALA A 118 9.15 10.02 -2.42
CA ALA A 118 8.19 9.63 -1.40
C ALA A 118 6.79 9.27 -1.95
N ALA A 119 6.43 9.73 -3.14
CA ALA A 119 5.17 9.33 -3.80
C ALA A 119 5.22 7.87 -4.29
N ILE A 120 6.39 7.46 -4.81
CA ILE A 120 6.62 6.09 -5.26
C ILE A 120 6.64 5.14 -4.07
N THR A 121 7.36 5.48 -2.99
CA THR A 121 7.43 4.61 -1.81
C THR A 121 6.08 4.42 -1.14
N GLU A 122 5.26 5.47 -0.99
CA GLU A 122 3.90 5.33 -0.49
C GLU A 122 3.02 4.48 -1.38
N GLY A 123 3.04 4.73 -2.69
CA GLY A 123 2.23 3.96 -3.63
C GLY A 123 2.64 2.48 -3.64
N ALA A 124 3.94 2.20 -3.58
CA ALA A 124 4.46 0.84 -3.43
C ALA A 124 4.02 0.19 -2.11
N ALA A 125 4.05 0.92 -1.00
CA ALA A 125 3.58 0.44 0.30
C ALA A 125 2.09 0.07 0.26
N LEU A 126 1.25 0.93 -0.34
CA LEU A 126 -0.18 0.67 -0.49
C LEU A 126 -0.46 -0.52 -1.42
N LEU A 127 0.29 -0.64 -2.53
CA LEU A 127 0.16 -1.78 -3.43
C LEU A 127 0.59 -3.08 -2.75
N MET A 128 1.69 -3.08 -2.00
CA MET A 128 2.10 -4.26 -1.24
C MET A 128 1.10 -4.64 -0.17
N ARG A 129 0.48 -3.66 0.51
CA ARG A 129 -0.64 -3.93 1.42
C ARG A 129 -1.76 -4.67 0.71
N THR A 130 -2.17 -4.19 -0.46
CA THR A 130 -3.22 -4.86 -1.24
C THR A 130 -2.81 -6.25 -1.72
N ILE A 131 -1.52 -6.48 -2.00
CA ILE A 131 -1.02 -7.82 -2.35
C ILE A 131 -1.12 -8.76 -1.16
N VAL A 132 -0.65 -8.35 0.04
CA VAL A 132 -0.73 -9.20 1.25
C VAL A 132 -2.18 -9.53 1.60
N ARG A 133 -3.10 -8.56 1.44
CA ARG A 133 -4.50 -8.71 1.84
C ARG A 133 -5.34 -9.48 0.82
N ASP A 134 -5.19 -9.16 -0.47
CA ASP A 134 -6.17 -9.53 -1.50
C ASP A 134 -5.61 -10.50 -2.57
N ALA A 135 -4.29 -10.75 -2.62
CA ALA A 135 -3.71 -11.70 -3.58
C ALA A 135 -3.70 -13.15 -3.05
N ASP A 136 -3.21 -14.08 -3.87
CA ASP A 136 -2.99 -15.47 -3.45
C ASP A 136 -2.01 -15.50 -2.24
N PRO A 137 -2.35 -16.15 -1.12
CA PRO A 137 -1.47 -16.25 0.05
C PRO A 137 -0.10 -16.85 -0.29
N ALA A 138 0.01 -17.69 -1.33
CA ALA A 138 1.30 -18.20 -1.78
C ALA A 138 2.19 -17.10 -2.37
N ILE A 139 1.62 -16.10 -3.05
CA ILE A 139 2.37 -14.96 -3.60
C ILE A 139 2.72 -13.98 -2.48
N ALA A 140 1.80 -13.72 -1.55
CA ALA A 140 2.06 -12.87 -0.39
C ALA A 140 3.24 -13.41 0.44
N LYS A 141 3.28 -14.72 0.69
CA LYS A 141 4.39 -15.37 1.38
C LYS A 141 5.70 -15.24 0.61
N ARG A 142 5.71 -15.48 -0.72
CA ARG A 142 6.91 -15.29 -1.55
C ARG A 142 7.43 -13.85 -1.52
N MET A 143 6.53 -12.88 -1.47
CA MET A 143 6.90 -11.48 -1.32
C MET A 143 7.53 -11.21 0.05
N GLN A 144 7.00 -11.78 1.14
CA GLN A 144 7.61 -11.68 2.47
C GLN A 144 8.98 -12.38 2.53
N ASP A 145 9.11 -13.57 1.94
CA ASP A 145 10.38 -14.29 1.79
C ASP A 145 11.41 -13.47 0.99
N ALA A 146 10.96 -12.79 -0.08
CA ALA A 146 11.79 -11.91 -0.89
C ALA A 146 12.21 -10.65 -0.13
N ALA A 147 11.28 -10.00 0.60
CA ALA A 147 11.60 -8.83 1.42
C ALA A 147 12.67 -9.15 2.48
N LEU A 148 12.64 -10.38 3.03
CA LEU A 148 13.65 -10.87 3.96
C LEU A 148 14.99 -11.16 3.26
N SER A 149 14.98 -11.93 2.17
CA SER A 149 16.20 -12.36 1.47
C SER A 149 16.93 -11.24 0.72
N GLU A 150 16.21 -10.23 0.23
CA GLU A 150 16.80 -9.03 -0.39
C GLU A 150 17.30 -8.00 0.65
N GLY A 151 17.15 -8.28 1.95
CA GLY A 151 17.56 -7.37 3.04
C GLY A 151 16.69 -6.11 3.18
N VAL A 152 15.61 -5.99 2.41
CA VAL A 152 14.69 -4.83 2.46
C VAL A 152 14.00 -4.75 3.82
N LEU A 153 13.59 -5.89 4.39
CA LEU A 153 13.03 -5.95 5.74
C LEU A 153 14.04 -5.42 6.77
N LEU A 154 15.29 -5.88 6.72
CA LEU A 154 16.34 -5.45 7.66
C LEU A 154 16.62 -3.94 7.56
N ARG A 155 16.61 -3.37 6.35
CA ARG A 155 16.76 -1.93 6.12
C ARG A 155 15.63 -1.14 6.77
N HIS A 156 14.39 -1.62 6.65
CA HIS A 156 13.24 -0.97 7.29
C HIS A 156 13.22 -1.21 8.81
N VAL A 157 13.71 -2.34 9.32
CA VAL A 157 13.93 -2.52 10.77
C VAL A 157 14.92 -1.48 11.29
N HIS A 158 16.06 -1.27 10.63
CA HIS A 158 17.00 -0.20 10.99
C HIS A 158 16.33 1.17 10.98
N SER A 159 15.66 1.53 9.89
CA SER A 159 15.01 2.83 9.73
C SER A 159 13.86 3.03 10.74
N SER A 160 13.16 1.97 11.12
CA SER A 160 12.07 2.01 12.11
C SER A 160 12.54 2.37 13.53
N LEU A 161 13.80 2.05 13.85
CA LEU A 161 14.42 2.25 15.16
C LEU A 161 15.29 3.52 15.20
N PHE A 162 16.06 3.78 14.13
CA PHE A 162 17.17 4.72 14.17
C PHE A 162 17.05 5.90 13.19
N ALA A 163 16.01 5.96 12.33
CA ALA A 163 15.85 7.10 11.45
C ALA A 163 15.70 8.41 12.27
N PRO A 164 16.24 9.54 11.79
CA PRO A 164 16.15 10.80 12.52
C PRO A 164 14.75 11.42 12.46
N SER A 165 14.00 11.15 11.39
CA SER A 165 12.66 11.71 11.20
C SER A 165 11.57 10.74 11.71
N PRO A 166 10.58 11.23 12.48
CA PRO A 166 9.45 10.40 12.92
C PRO A 166 8.64 9.89 11.72
N ASP A 167 8.55 10.68 10.65
CA ASP A 167 7.87 10.30 9.42
C ASP A 167 8.49 9.06 8.76
N GLN A 168 9.82 9.00 8.66
CA GLN A 168 10.52 7.85 8.09
C GLN A 168 10.43 6.61 8.99
N ARG A 169 10.44 6.80 10.32
CA ARG A 169 10.20 5.71 11.27
C ARG A 169 8.82 5.11 11.07
N PHE A 170 7.78 5.94 10.99
CA PHE A 170 6.40 5.49 10.77
C PHE A 170 6.27 4.62 9.51
N VAL A 171 6.74 5.12 8.37
CA VAL A 171 6.66 4.36 7.09
C VAL A 171 7.40 3.02 7.21
N SER A 172 8.57 3.02 7.85
CA SER A 172 9.36 1.80 8.00
C SER A 172 8.74 0.80 8.97
N ARG A 173 8.15 1.26 10.08
CA ARG A 173 7.39 0.42 11.02
C ARG A 173 6.19 -0.22 10.35
N TYR A 174 5.45 0.57 9.58
CA TYR A 174 4.32 0.08 8.79
C TYR A 174 4.73 -1.05 7.83
N LEU A 175 5.86 -0.89 7.13
CA LEU A 175 6.37 -1.92 6.22
C LEU A 175 6.88 -3.17 6.96
N VAL A 176 7.55 -2.99 8.10
CA VAL A 176 7.98 -4.11 8.95
C VAL A 176 6.76 -4.89 9.45
N GLU A 177 5.74 -4.20 9.97
CA GLU A 177 4.48 -4.83 10.37
C GLU A 177 3.86 -5.59 9.20
N LEU A 178 3.78 -4.99 8.02
CA LEU A 178 3.20 -5.62 6.83
C LEU A 178 3.92 -6.91 6.41
N TRP A 179 5.25 -6.96 6.47
CA TRP A 179 6.03 -8.12 6.01
C TRP A 179 6.38 -9.14 7.09
N ALA A 180 6.41 -8.74 8.36
CA ALA A 180 6.77 -9.63 9.45
C ALA A 180 5.55 -10.30 10.09
N THR A 181 4.36 -9.68 10.01
CA THR A 181 3.14 -10.24 10.60
C THR A 181 2.84 -11.63 10.04
N GLY A 182 2.80 -12.63 10.92
CA GLY A 182 2.50 -14.02 10.56
C GLY A 182 3.61 -14.71 9.74
N HIS A 183 4.79 -14.10 9.64
CA HIS A 183 5.90 -14.61 8.83
C HIS A 183 6.98 -15.24 9.71
N PHE A 184 6.97 -16.58 9.79
CA PHE A 184 7.92 -17.34 10.63
C PHE A 184 9.40 -17.01 10.38
N PRO A 185 9.90 -16.93 9.12
CA PRO A 185 11.30 -16.57 8.87
C PRO A 185 11.67 -15.18 9.39
N SER A 186 10.77 -14.19 9.29
CA SER A 186 11.00 -12.85 9.86
C SER A 186 11.07 -12.89 11.38
N ARG A 187 10.21 -13.69 12.03
CA ARG A 187 10.27 -13.89 13.48
C ARG A 187 11.59 -14.54 13.91
N GLU A 188 12.11 -15.47 13.13
CA GLU A 188 13.40 -16.11 13.44
C GLU A 188 14.56 -15.13 13.30
N LEU A 189 14.53 -14.25 12.29
CA LEU A 189 15.48 -13.13 12.20
C LEU A 189 15.43 -12.28 13.49
N PHE A 190 14.25 -11.90 13.97
CA PHE A 190 14.13 -11.13 15.20
C PHE A 190 14.65 -11.87 16.43
N ARG A 191 14.47 -13.19 16.51
CA ARG A 191 15.04 -14.04 17.58
C ARG A 191 16.56 -14.06 17.59
N HIS A 192 17.19 -13.94 16.44
CA HIS A 192 18.65 -13.87 16.33
C HIS A 192 19.20 -12.46 16.58
N MET A 193 18.41 -11.42 16.30
CA MET A 193 18.84 -10.02 16.47
C MET A 193 18.57 -9.45 17.86
N LEU A 194 17.50 -9.91 18.53
CA LEU A 194 16.97 -9.27 19.73
C LEU A 194 16.83 -10.25 20.90
N PRO A 195 17.04 -9.78 22.14
CA PRO A 195 16.70 -10.54 23.34
C PRO A 195 15.25 -11.03 23.31
N THR A 196 15.03 -12.28 23.71
CA THR A 196 13.70 -12.93 23.68
C THR A 196 12.65 -12.17 24.50
N SER A 197 13.06 -11.52 25.59
CA SER A 197 12.19 -10.71 26.44
C SER A 197 11.59 -9.50 25.72
N LEU A 198 12.28 -8.90 24.75
CA LEU A 198 11.71 -7.83 23.92
C LEU A 198 10.66 -8.36 22.94
N LEU A 199 10.82 -9.60 22.47
CA LEU A 199 9.87 -10.21 21.54
C LEU A 199 8.54 -10.54 22.20
N LEU A 200 8.50 -10.66 23.54
CA LEU A 200 7.24 -10.84 24.29
C LEU A 200 6.29 -9.65 24.11
N PHE A 201 6.80 -8.46 23.80
CA PHE A 201 5.97 -7.28 23.52
C PHE A 201 5.16 -7.42 22.24
N LEU A 202 5.55 -8.31 21.32
CA LEU A 202 4.74 -8.65 20.15
C LEU A 202 3.49 -9.46 20.53
N ASP A 203 3.51 -10.18 21.66
CA ASP A 203 2.40 -11.02 22.09
C ASP A 203 1.41 -10.30 23.02
N VAL A 204 1.64 -9.01 23.29
CA VAL A 204 0.75 -8.14 24.10
C VAL A 204 -0.52 -7.85 23.30
N PRO A 205 -1.71 -7.75 23.95
CA PRO A 205 -2.96 -7.44 23.28
C PRO A 205 -2.85 -6.22 22.35
N ALA A 206 -3.52 -6.29 21.20
CA ALA A 206 -3.52 -5.21 20.23
C ALA A 206 -4.04 -3.90 20.85
N LEU A 207 -3.33 -2.80 20.55
CA LEU A 207 -3.73 -1.46 20.94
C LEU A 207 -4.86 -0.96 20.04
N THR A 208 -5.75 -0.16 20.61
CA THR A 208 -6.68 0.65 19.83
C THR A 208 -5.92 1.69 19.01
N GLU A 209 -6.52 2.16 17.92
CA GLU A 209 -5.90 3.17 17.05
C GLU A 209 -5.57 4.48 17.81
N ALA A 210 -6.42 4.86 18.78
CA ALA A 210 -6.17 6.02 19.63
C ALA A 210 -4.95 5.83 20.55
N GLU A 211 -4.75 4.62 21.08
CA GLU A 211 -3.58 4.31 21.90
C GLU A 211 -2.30 4.26 21.06
N LYS A 212 -2.35 3.71 19.84
CA LYS A 212 -1.23 3.75 18.89
C LYS A 212 -0.82 5.20 18.61
N GLN A 213 -1.80 6.07 18.32
CA GLN A 213 -1.57 7.51 18.11
C GLN A 213 -0.95 8.19 19.34
N ASN A 214 -1.42 7.85 20.54
CA ASN A 214 -0.85 8.40 21.78
C ASN A 214 0.64 8.02 21.93
N LEU A 215 1.02 6.76 21.66
CA LEU A 215 2.42 6.33 21.71
C LEU A 215 3.28 7.08 20.69
N GLU A 216 2.76 7.29 19.48
CA GLU A 216 3.46 8.08 18.45
C GLU A 216 3.64 9.55 18.88
N MET A 217 2.63 10.17 19.51
CA MET A 217 2.75 11.55 20.00
C MET A 217 3.81 11.66 21.10
N VAL A 218 3.88 10.69 22.01
CA VAL A 218 4.89 10.64 23.06
C VAL A 218 6.28 10.59 22.43
N GLU A 219 6.53 9.67 21.48
CA GLU A 219 7.82 9.59 20.80
C GLU A 219 8.14 10.87 20.01
N MET A 220 7.16 11.46 19.33
CA MET A 220 7.35 12.71 18.60
C MET A 220 7.79 13.85 19.53
N ALA A 221 7.20 13.92 20.74
CA ALA A 221 7.58 14.89 21.76
C ALA A 221 9.00 14.63 22.31
N GLU A 222 9.37 13.38 22.54
CA GLU A 222 10.71 12.99 22.98
C GLU A 222 11.80 13.35 21.96
N LEU A 223 11.54 13.07 20.68
CA LEU A 223 12.44 13.45 19.58
C LEU A 223 12.57 14.96 19.44
N ALA A 224 11.49 15.72 19.62
CA ALA A 224 11.52 17.17 19.60
C ALA A 224 12.33 17.73 20.79
N GLY A 225 12.18 17.14 21.98
CA GLY A 225 12.94 17.52 23.19
C GLY A 225 14.45 17.23 23.07
N ALA A 226 14.83 16.13 22.41
CA ALA A 226 16.23 15.76 22.17
C ALA A 226 16.96 16.71 21.20
N GLY A 227 16.24 17.38 20.29
CA GLY A 227 16.80 18.33 19.31
C GLY A 227 17.20 19.70 19.89
N GLY A 228 16.81 20.03 21.12
CA GLY A 228 17.09 21.33 21.75
C GLY A 228 18.50 21.51 22.33
N GLY A 229 19.36 20.48 22.26
CA GLY A 229 20.61 20.42 23.03
C GLY A 229 21.93 20.61 22.28
N ALA A 230 21.95 20.73 20.95
CA ALA A 230 23.23 20.80 20.22
C ALA A 230 23.18 21.61 18.92
N GLY A 231 23.87 22.76 18.91
CA GLY A 231 24.43 23.34 17.68
C GLY A 231 23.77 24.64 17.16
N GLY A 232 24.15 25.78 17.76
CA GLY A 232 24.05 27.07 17.07
C GLY A 232 25.25 27.29 16.14
N ALA A 233 24.98 27.59 14.87
CA ALA A 233 25.69 28.57 14.03
C ALA A 233 25.22 28.47 12.56
N GLY A 234 24.64 29.56 12.02
CA GLY A 234 24.37 29.72 10.59
C GLY A 234 22.97 30.27 10.29
N GLY A 235 22.70 31.51 10.68
CA GLY A 235 21.41 32.17 10.45
C GLY A 235 21.20 32.65 9.00
N VAL A 236 19.92 32.77 8.63
CA VAL A 236 19.38 33.93 7.94
C VAL A 236 18.06 34.31 8.62
N SER A 237 17.93 35.61 8.84
CA SER A 237 16.98 36.34 9.66
C SER A 237 15.55 36.40 9.13
N GLY A 238 14.59 36.23 10.06
CA GLY A 238 13.61 37.27 10.40
C GLY A 238 12.25 37.25 9.72
N THR A 239 11.23 36.74 10.42
CA THR A 239 9.92 37.39 10.63
C THR A 239 9.28 36.87 11.93
N ALA A 240 8.56 37.75 12.63
CA ALA A 240 8.00 37.63 13.98
C ALA A 240 6.93 36.50 14.14
N PRO A 241 6.45 36.19 15.37
CA PRO A 241 5.75 34.95 15.67
C PRO A 241 4.30 35.04 15.19
N ASP A 242 3.90 34.08 14.36
CA ASP A 242 2.50 33.83 14.04
C ASP A 242 2.08 32.57 14.81
N ASP A 243 0.95 32.67 15.50
CA ASP A 243 0.31 31.60 16.25
C ASP A 243 0.00 30.43 15.31
N GLY A 244 0.80 29.37 15.35
CA GLY A 244 0.76 28.34 14.32
C GLY A 244 1.31 26.98 14.75
N LEU A 245 1.01 26.53 15.97
CA LEU A 245 1.38 25.18 16.42
C LEU A 245 0.61 24.06 15.66
N ASP A 246 -0.44 24.41 14.92
CA ASP A 246 -1.30 23.44 14.21
C ASP A 246 -0.96 23.21 12.72
N SER A 247 0.03 23.93 12.15
CA SER A 247 0.31 23.87 10.69
C SER A 247 1.40 22.85 10.28
N ALA A 248 2.17 22.33 11.24
CA ALA A 248 3.27 21.40 10.96
C ALA A 248 2.84 19.92 10.93
N ALA A 249 1.80 19.53 11.69
CA ALA A 249 1.33 18.15 11.77
C ALA A 249 0.69 17.62 10.46
N GLY A 250 0.27 18.52 9.56
CA GLY A 250 -0.47 18.19 8.34
C GLY A 250 0.36 17.94 7.07
N LYS A 251 1.68 18.15 7.10
CA LYS A 251 2.53 18.20 5.88
C LYS A 251 3.54 17.05 5.76
N GLY A 252 3.62 16.18 6.77
CA GLY A 252 4.57 15.08 6.82
C GLY A 252 4.20 13.88 5.93
N LEU A 253 5.21 13.10 5.56
CA LEU A 253 5.04 11.88 4.77
C LEU A 253 4.12 10.87 5.47
N ALA A 254 4.31 10.69 6.78
CA ALA A 254 3.50 9.76 7.57
C ALA A 254 2.04 10.19 7.63
N THR A 255 1.77 11.49 7.80
CA THR A 255 0.40 12.02 7.79
C THR A 255 -0.31 11.78 6.45
N ARG A 256 0.42 11.92 5.33
CA ARG A 256 -0.12 11.61 4.01
C ARG A 256 -0.40 10.11 3.84
N LEU A 257 0.55 9.23 4.19
CA LEU A 257 0.36 7.78 4.13
C LEU A 257 -0.80 7.32 5.00
N ARG A 258 -0.93 7.80 6.25
CA ARG A 258 -2.05 7.50 7.15
C ARG A 258 -3.41 7.82 6.52
N ARG A 259 -3.55 9.03 5.98
CA ARG A 259 -4.78 9.45 5.32
C ARG A 259 -5.13 8.48 4.18
N ARG A 260 -4.14 8.15 3.35
CA ARG A 260 -4.33 7.22 2.23
C ARG A 260 -4.67 5.80 2.68
N LEU A 261 -4.13 5.32 3.81
CA LEU A 261 -4.49 4.03 4.39
C LEU A 261 -5.97 4.00 4.82
N VAL A 262 -6.44 5.05 5.50
CA VAL A 262 -7.85 5.19 5.90
C VAL A 262 -8.77 5.27 4.69
N ASP A 263 -8.39 6.05 3.68
CA ASP A 263 -9.17 6.17 2.45
C ASP A 263 -9.22 4.84 1.68
N ALA A 264 -8.11 4.10 1.63
CA ALA A 264 -8.05 2.76 1.05
C ALA A 264 -8.96 1.75 1.77
N ASP A 265 -9.04 1.82 3.10
CA ASP A 265 -9.93 0.97 3.90
C ASP A 265 -11.40 1.32 3.66
N ARG A 266 -11.72 2.61 3.59
CA ARG A 266 -13.07 3.08 3.24
C ARG A 266 -13.47 2.60 1.84
N ALA A 267 -12.56 2.71 0.86
CA ALA A 267 -12.81 2.24 -0.50
C ALA A 267 -13.01 0.73 -0.55
N SER A 268 -12.20 -0.03 0.18
CA SER A 268 -12.33 -1.49 0.29
C SER A 268 -13.67 -1.89 0.93
N ALA A 269 -14.08 -1.21 1.99
CA ALA A 269 -15.37 -1.42 2.65
C ALA A 269 -16.56 -1.07 1.75
N SER A 270 -16.48 0.03 1.01
CA SER A 270 -17.49 0.43 0.01
C SER A 270 -17.65 -0.64 -1.07
N LYS A 271 -16.53 -1.18 -1.58
CA LYS A 271 -16.54 -2.28 -2.55
C LYS A 271 -17.21 -3.54 -1.99
N ALA A 272 -16.88 -3.91 -0.74
CA ALA A 272 -17.48 -5.07 -0.08
C ALA A 272 -18.99 -4.88 0.13
N ALA A 273 -19.43 -3.67 0.52
CA ALA A 273 -20.84 -3.32 0.66
C ALA A 273 -21.58 -3.40 -0.69
N ALA A 274 -20.99 -2.87 -1.77
CA ALA A 274 -21.56 -2.96 -3.11
C ALA A 274 -21.70 -4.42 -3.60
N LYS A 275 -20.71 -5.27 -3.29
CA LYS A 275 -20.78 -6.71 -3.58
C LYS A 275 -21.91 -7.40 -2.80
N ALA A 276 -22.06 -7.07 -1.52
CA ALA A 276 -23.13 -7.61 -0.68
C ALA A 276 -24.53 -7.15 -1.11
N ALA A 277 -24.66 -5.97 -1.71
CA ALA A 277 -25.93 -5.42 -2.20
C ALA A 277 -26.45 -6.10 -3.49
N GLY A 278 -25.65 -6.94 -4.15
CA GLY A 278 -26.01 -7.60 -5.41
C GLY A 278 -25.91 -6.66 -6.63
N PRO A 279 -26.15 -7.17 -7.86
CA PRO A 279 -26.00 -6.36 -9.07
C PRO A 279 -27.01 -5.20 -9.09
N VAL A 280 -26.52 -3.98 -8.93
CA VAL A 280 -27.29 -2.77 -9.22
C VAL A 280 -27.68 -2.83 -10.70
N ARG A 281 -28.99 -2.87 -10.97
CA ARG A 281 -29.54 -2.83 -12.33
C ARG A 281 -29.28 -1.45 -12.90
N ILE A 282 -28.09 -1.23 -13.46
CA ILE A 282 -27.77 -0.04 -14.23
C ILE A 282 -28.74 -0.03 -15.40
N LYS A 283 -29.63 0.97 -15.44
CA LYS A 283 -30.37 1.26 -16.66
C LYS A 283 -29.34 1.76 -17.66
N GLU A 284 -28.92 0.91 -18.59
CA GLU A 284 -28.17 1.33 -19.79
C GLU A 284 -29.05 2.19 -20.72
N GLU A 285 -29.77 3.17 -20.17
CA GLU A 285 -30.64 4.05 -20.91
C GLU A 285 -29.98 5.43 -21.02
N SER A 286 -29.44 5.71 -22.21
CA SER A 286 -29.71 6.94 -22.97
C SER A 286 -28.48 7.46 -23.75
N VAL A 287 -27.27 7.37 -23.21
CA VAL A 287 -26.14 8.10 -23.82
C VAL A 287 -25.46 7.33 -24.97
N PHE A 288 -25.23 6.02 -24.81
CA PHE A 288 -24.48 5.22 -25.81
C PHE A 288 -25.35 4.39 -26.77
N SER A 289 -26.62 4.13 -26.45
CA SER A 289 -27.56 3.54 -27.41
C SER A 289 -27.65 4.40 -28.68
N SER A 290 -27.58 5.73 -28.51
CA SER A 290 -27.57 6.71 -29.58
C SER A 290 -26.28 6.64 -30.43
N PHE A 291 -25.12 6.37 -29.83
CA PHE A 291 -23.85 6.29 -30.55
C PHE A 291 -23.69 4.99 -31.36
N GLY A 292 -24.16 3.86 -30.81
CA GLY A 292 -24.16 2.56 -31.52
C GLY A 292 -25.19 2.48 -32.65
N LYS A 293 -26.40 3.03 -32.45
CA LYS A 293 -27.47 3.04 -33.46
C LYS A 293 -27.16 3.87 -34.71
N ILE A 294 -26.22 4.82 -34.62
CA ILE A 294 -25.79 5.64 -35.76
C ILE A 294 -24.85 4.85 -36.70
N LEU A 295 -24.12 3.85 -36.18
CA LEU A 295 -23.15 3.07 -36.96
C LEU A 295 -23.73 1.79 -37.58
N THR A 296 -24.76 1.21 -36.96
CA THR A 296 -25.41 -0.01 -37.45
C THR A 296 -26.91 0.23 -37.49
N GLY A 297 -27.42 0.56 -38.68
CA GLY A 297 -28.83 0.94 -38.89
C GLY A 297 -29.80 -0.24 -38.70
N GLU A 298 -30.10 -0.59 -37.44
CA GLU A 298 -31.09 -1.62 -37.11
C GLU A 298 -32.27 -1.04 -36.30
N ARG A 299 -33.49 -1.45 -36.69
CA ARG A 299 -34.77 -1.03 -36.09
C ARG A 299 -35.17 -1.96 -34.95
N ASN A 300 -35.76 -1.36 -33.93
CA ASN A 300 -36.16 -1.92 -32.64
C ASN A 300 -37.32 -2.95 -32.77
N ILE A 301 -37.18 -4.13 -32.16
CA ILE A 301 -38.28 -5.09 -31.89
C ILE A 301 -38.35 -5.28 -30.38
N GLY A 302 -39.53 -5.05 -29.78
CA GLY A 302 -39.74 -5.11 -28.32
C GLY A 302 -39.92 -6.54 -27.78
N PRO A 303 -39.68 -6.77 -26.47
CA PRO A 303 -39.61 -8.11 -25.89
C PRO A 303 -41.00 -8.70 -25.59
N SER A 304 -41.13 -10.02 -25.77
CA SER A 304 -42.33 -10.81 -25.54
C SER A 304 -42.45 -11.27 -24.09
N GLN A 305 -43.67 -11.48 -23.61
CA GLN A 305 -44.04 -11.79 -22.21
C GLN A 305 -43.46 -13.09 -21.62
N GLU A 306 -42.76 -13.91 -22.39
CA GLU A 306 -42.19 -15.19 -21.93
C GLU A 306 -40.87 -15.01 -21.16
N ASP A 307 -40.09 -13.95 -21.46
CA ASP A 307 -38.82 -13.65 -20.79
C ASP A 307 -39.00 -13.17 -19.33
N ALA A 308 -40.19 -12.67 -19.00
CA ALA A 308 -40.51 -12.17 -17.66
C ALA A 308 -40.75 -13.31 -16.65
N ALA A 309 -41.20 -14.48 -17.11
CA ALA A 309 -41.48 -15.64 -16.25
C ALA A 309 -40.20 -16.40 -15.87
N VAL A 310 -39.25 -16.52 -16.81
CA VAL A 310 -37.95 -17.17 -16.59
C VAL A 310 -37.08 -16.36 -15.61
N ALA A 311 -37.14 -15.02 -15.68
CA ALA A 311 -36.44 -14.12 -14.75
C ALA A 311 -36.95 -14.22 -13.30
N ALA A 312 -38.21 -14.64 -13.09
CA ALA A 312 -38.78 -14.81 -11.76
C ALA A 312 -38.33 -16.12 -11.09
N GLN A 313 -38.07 -17.18 -11.86
CA GLN A 313 -37.58 -18.46 -11.34
C GLN A 313 -36.08 -18.42 -10.98
N LEU A 314 -35.26 -17.61 -11.67
CA LEU A 314 -33.84 -17.42 -11.36
C LEU A 314 -33.61 -16.69 -10.03
N LYS A 315 -34.49 -15.74 -9.66
CA LYS A 315 -34.42 -15.01 -8.38
C LYS A 315 -34.61 -15.89 -7.14
N GLY A 316 -35.32 -17.01 -7.26
CA GLY A 316 -35.51 -17.96 -6.16
C GLY A 316 -34.28 -18.83 -5.87
N ALA A 317 -33.34 -18.93 -6.81
CA ALA A 317 -32.10 -19.69 -6.66
C ALA A 317 -30.96 -18.85 -6.06
N GLU A 318 -30.96 -17.53 -6.29
CA GLU A 318 -29.93 -16.60 -5.79
C GLU A 318 -29.98 -16.39 -4.28
N THR A 319 -31.17 -16.44 -3.67
CA THR A 319 -31.36 -16.25 -2.22
C THR A 319 -30.76 -17.39 -1.39
N ASN A 320 -30.78 -18.62 -1.93
CA ASN A 320 -30.17 -19.78 -1.27
C ASN A 320 -28.64 -19.78 -1.39
N GLY A 321 -28.07 -19.17 -2.44
CA GLY A 321 -26.62 -18.99 -2.61
C GLY A 321 -26.05 -17.90 -1.69
N MET A 322 -26.81 -16.84 -1.42
CA MET A 322 -26.38 -15.72 -0.57
C MET A 322 -26.25 -16.11 0.90
N ALA A 323 -27.13 -16.99 1.41
CA ALA A 323 -27.03 -17.55 2.76
C ALA A 323 -25.79 -18.46 2.91
N ALA A 324 -25.48 -19.27 1.89
CA ALA A 324 -24.29 -20.11 1.86
C ALA A 324 -22.99 -19.28 1.75
N SER A 325 -23.00 -18.17 0.99
CA SER A 325 -21.87 -17.26 0.86
C SER A 325 -21.63 -16.42 2.11
N ALA A 326 -22.69 -16.02 2.83
CA ALA A 326 -22.59 -15.34 4.12
C ALA A 326 -22.08 -16.28 5.22
N MET A 327 -22.46 -17.56 5.18
CA MET A 327 -21.97 -18.60 6.11
C MET A 327 -20.51 -19.01 5.81
N MET A 328 -20.08 -19.02 4.54
CA MET A 328 -18.66 -19.20 4.19
C MET A 328 -17.80 -17.98 4.56
N ALA A 329 -18.33 -16.76 4.45
CA ALA A 329 -17.64 -15.54 4.87
C ALA A 329 -17.45 -15.47 6.40
N SER A 330 -18.39 -16.00 7.19
CA SER A 330 -18.22 -16.13 8.65
C SER A 330 -17.28 -17.28 9.04
N MET A 331 -17.13 -18.31 8.19
CA MET A 331 -16.12 -19.37 8.37
C MET A 331 -14.71 -18.95 7.93
N SER A 332 -14.56 -18.03 6.99
CA SER A 332 -13.23 -17.49 6.62
C SER A 332 -12.67 -16.50 7.64
N ALA A 333 -13.53 -15.89 8.47
CA ALA A 333 -13.09 -15.12 9.65
C ALA A 333 -12.48 -16.02 10.76
N SER A 334 -12.63 -17.35 10.65
CA SER A 334 -12.02 -18.35 11.54
C SER A 334 -10.74 -18.97 10.94
N ARG A 335 -10.18 -18.42 9.85
CA ARG A 335 -8.91 -18.91 9.28
C ARG A 335 -7.72 -18.18 9.88
N GLY A 336 -7.20 -18.74 10.97
CA GLY A 336 -5.87 -18.50 11.50
C GLY A 336 -5.90 -17.94 12.91
N ASP A 337 -5.70 -18.80 13.90
CA ASP A 337 -5.25 -18.46 15.26
C ASP A 337 -3.79 -17.93 15.22
N SER A 338 -3.56 -16.88 14.42
CA SER A 338 -2.34 -16.11 14.44
C SER A 338 -2.61 -14.98 15.42
N LYS A 339 -2.09 -15.10 16.64
CA LYS A 339 -2.06 -13.97 17.60
C LYS A 339 -1.67 -12.71 16.83
N GLU A 340 -2.51 -11.67 16.88
CA GLU A 340 -2.19 -10.38 16.28
C GLU A 340 -0.90 -9.85 16.93
N GLU A 341 0.17 -9.79 16.14
CA GLU A 341 1.47 -9.34 16.62
C GLU A 341 1.46 -7.82 16.82
N ASN A 342 1.73 -7.37 18.03
CA ASN A 342 1.67 -5.97 18.38
C ASN A 342 3.00 -5.25 18.13
N PHE A 343 3.24 -4.92 16.86
CA PHE A 343 4.42 -4.15 16.46
C PHE A 343 4.46 -2.74 17.06
N ALA A 344 3.30 -2.12 17.33
CA ALA A 344 3.24 -0.78 17.91
C ALA A 344 3.82 -0.74 19.34
N VAL A 345 3.40 -1.68 20.21
CA VAL A 345 3.98 -1.82 21.56
C VAL A 345 5.45 -2.21 21.47
N PHE A 346 5.78 -3.16 20.60
CA PHE A 346 7.16 -3.60 20.41
C PHE A 346 8.09 -2.43 20.05
N PHE A 347 7.73 -1.60 19.07
CA PHE A 347 8.55 -0.46 18.66
C PHE A 347 8.64 0.65 19.70
N HIS A 348 7.58 0.87 20.48
CA HIS A 348 7.65 1.79 21.61
C HIS A 348 8.59 1.25 22.69
N MET A 349 8.46 -0.04 23.02
CA MET A 349 9.19 -0.62 24.13
C MET A 349 10.67 -0.87 23.84
N ILE A 350 11.03 -1.21 22.60
CA ILE A 350 12.43 -1.35 22.19
C ILE A 350 13.21 -0.01 22.23
N LEU A 351 12.52 1.13 22.19
CA LEU A 351 13.17 2.44 22.32
C LEU A 351 13.38 2.87 23.78
N ASN A 352 12.72 2.22 24.73
CA ASN A 352 12.87 2.49 26.16
C ASN A 352 14.03 1.71 26.76
N ASP A 353 14.60 2.22 27.85
CA ASP A 353 15.62 1.50 28.63
C ASP A 353 14.96 0.47 29.57
N HIS A 354 15.49 -0.75 29.58
CA HIS A 354 15.09 -1.84 30.47
C HIS A 354 16.27 -2.30 31.32
N GLN A 355 16.04 -2.39 32.63
CA GLN A 355 16.98 -2.96 33.60
C GLN A 355 16.24 -4.04 34.41
N LEU A 356 15.95 -5.15 33.75
CA LEU A 356 15.35 -6.33 34.37
C LEU A 356 16.45 -7.37 34.62
N PRO A 357 16.28 -8.30 35.59
CA PRO A 357 17.24 -9.38 35.82
C PRO A 357 17.55 -10.21 34.57
N ASP A 358 16.56 -10.37 33.69
CA ASP A 358 16.64 -11.16 32.46
C ASP A 358 16.81 -10.30 31.19
N LEU A 359 16.90 -8.96 31.32
CA LEU A 359 17.04 -8.05 30.21
C LEU A 359 17.82 -6.79 30.60
N ILE A 360 19.04 -6.68 30.05
CA ILE A 360 19.80 -5.43 30.03
C ILE A 360 19.61 -4.83 28.64
N TRP A 361 18.83 -3.76 28.56
CA TRP A 361 18.59 -3.03 27.33
C TRP A 361 18.72 -1.54 27.58
N ASN A 362 19.83 -0.96 27.14
CA ASN A 362 20.15 0.44 27.34
C ASN A 362 20.66 1.08 26.03
N THR A 363 20.95 2.37 26.09
CA THR A 363 21.51 3.12 24.95
C THR A 363 22.78 2.48 24.36
N GLN A 364 23.65 1.86 25.16
CA GLN A 364 24.84 1.16 24.65
C GLN A 364 24.45 -0.08 23.84
N THR A 365 23.63 -0.97 24.39
CA THR A 365 23.17 -2.20 23.69
C THR A 365 22.39 -1.87 22.41
N ARG A 366 21.60 -0.80 22.41
CA ARG A 366 20.95 -0.28 21.19
C ARG A 366 21.97 0.22 20.17
N GLY A 367 23.03 0.88 20.62
CA GLY A 367 24.14 1.33 19.78
C GLY A 367 24.92 0.17 19.15
N GLU A 368 25.16 -0.90 19.91
CA GLU A 368 25.77 -2.14 19.41
C GLU A 368 24.88 -2.82 18.36
N LEU A 369 23.57 -2.94 18.62
CA LEU A 369 22.61 -3.43 17.62
C LEU A 369 22.64 -2.57 16.35
N ARG A 370 22.61 -1.24 16.51
CA ARG A 370 22.67 -0.31 15.38
C ARG A 370 23.93 -0.54 14.53
N ALA A 371 25.09 -0.62 15.17
CA ALA A 371 26.36 -0.83 14.49
C ALA A 371 26.41 -2.18 13.76
N ALA A 372 25.87 -3.24 14.37
CA ALA A 372 25.76 -4.56 13.75
C ALA A 372 24.87 -4.54 12.51
N ILE A 373 23.65 -3.96 12.62
CA ILE A 373 22.74 -3.87 11.47
C ILE A 373 23.35 -3.01 10.35
N GLU A 374 23.98 -1.88 10.68
CA GLU A 374 24.64 -1.03 9.69
C GLU A 374 25.85 -1.72 9.02
N ALA A 375 26.51 -2.67 9.69
CA ALA A 375 27.55 -3.48 9.07
C ALA A 375 26.97 -4.49 8.08
N GLU A 376 25.92 -5.22 8.47
CA GLU A 376 25.22 -6.18 7.60
C GLU A 376 24.60 -5.50 6.38
N LEU A 377 23.93 -4.36 6.57
CA LEU A 377 23.34 -3.60 5.45
C LEU A 377 24.39 -3.14 4.43
N ARG A 378 25.58 -2.74 4.90
CA ARG A 378 26.70 -2.38 4.01
C ARG A 378 27.20 -3.58 3.21
N GLU A 379 27.19 -4.78 3.81
CA GLU A 379 27.59 -5.99 3.10
C GLU A 379 26.54 -6.40 2.06
N ILE A 380 25.25 -6.37 2.41
CA ILE A 380 24.15 -6.61 1.49
C ILE A 380 24.20 -5.63 0.30
N GLU A 381 24.47 -4.36 0.55
CA GLU A 381 24.61 -3.36 -0.52
C GLU A 381 25.81 -3.68 -1.43
N ARG A 382 26.94 -4.11 -0.87
CA ARG A 382 28.09 -4.56 -1.68
C ARG A 382 27.75 -5.79 -2.52
N GLU A 383 27.07 -6.78 -1.95
CA GLU A 383 26.66 -7.98 -2.69
C GLU A 383 25.71 -7.64 -3.85
N ILE A 384 24.78 -6.70 -3.63
CA ILE A 384 23.87 -6.21 -4.67
C ILE A 384 24.66 -5.50 -5.77
N ASP A 385 25.61 -4.63 -5.42
CA ASP A 385 26.43 -3.90 -6.39
C ASP A 385 27.34 -4.85 -7.21
N LEU A 386 27.87 -5.90 -6.57
CA LEU A 386 28.70 -6.91 -7.22
C LEU A 386 27.89 -7.90 -8.08
N GLY A 387 26.65 -8.20 -7.67
CA GLY A 387 25.73 -9.06 -8.41
C GLY A 387 25.00 -8.36 -9.57
N GLY A 388 25.17 -7.04 -9.71
CA GLY A 388 24.53 -6.20 -10.73
C GLY A 388 25.22 -6.14 -12.09
N THR A 389 26.21 -7.00 -12.38
CA THR A 389 26.86 -7.12 -13.71
C THR A 389 26.21 -8.15 -14.61
#